data_AF-A0A5P1F2C7-F1
#
_entry.id   AF-A0A5P1F2C7-F1
#
_cell.length_a   1.000
_cell.length_b   1.000
_cell.length_c   1.000
_cell.angle_alpha   90.00
_cell.angle_beta   90.00
_cell.angle_gamma   90.00
#
_symmetry.space_group_name_H-M   'P 1'
#
loop_
_entity.id
_entity.type
_entity.pdbx_description
1 polymer ?
#
loop_
_entity_poly.entity_id
_entity_poly.type
_entity_poly.pdbx_seq_one_letter_code
_entity_poly.pdbx_strand_id
1 'polypeptide(L)'
;MFAFAQELFDEMIVREYYGDFPGLNDHRLISYHELVRATDNFNKVNLIGKGSFGSVYRGCLDDGLIVAVKVLNLEVEGASNSFESEYQALCVVRHRNLIKIISICSSPDFKALVLQFMPKGNLDQLLYSDTRHLSLLQILNIMVDVSLALEYLHHHHPHTVLHCDLKPSNVLLDEEMTAHVSDFGIAKLLLGSMSVVSASTPGTIGYIAPVAC
;
A
#
# COMPACT_ATOMS: atom_id res chain seq x y z
N MET A 1 19.39 26.44 -11.31
CA MET A 1 18.94 27.25 -10.15
C MET A 1 17.49 26.96 -9.79
N PHE A 2 16.57 26.80 -10.75
CA PHE A 2 15.15 26.48 -10.47
C PHE A 2 14.88 25.03 -9.99
N ALA A 3 15.58 24.02 -10.50
CA ALA A 3 15.38 22.61 -10.05
C ALA A 3 15.74 22.39 -8.58
N PHE A 4 16.82 23.03 -8.12
CA PHE A 4 17.29 22.94 -6.74
C PHE A 4 16.33 23.63 -5.75
N ALA A 5 15.62 24.68 -6.19
CA ALA A 5 14.62 25.35 -5.39
C ALA A 5 13.33 24.52 -5.25
N GLN A 6 12.96 23.74 -6.28
CA GLN A 6 11.84 22.80 -6.25
C GLN A 6 12.13 21.63 -5.30
N GLU A 7 13.33 21.04 -5.40
CA GLU A 7 13.78 19.97 -4.48
C GLU A 7 13.75 20.44 -3.02
N LEU A 8 14.27 21.65 -2.74
CA LEU A 8 14.22 22.24 -1.40
C LEU A 8 12.78 22.55 -0.93
N PHE A 9 11.86 22.85 -1.85
CA PHE A 9 10.45 23.08 -1.52
C PHE A 9 9.71 21.78 -1.20
N ASP A 10 9.98 20.72 -1.96
CA ASP A 10 9.49 19.37 -1.69
C ASP A 10 10.08 18.84 -0.36
N GLU A 11 11.37 19.11 -0.08
CA GLU A 11 12.01 18.85 1.22
C GLU A 11 11.31 19.56 2.39
N MET A 12 10.91 20.82 2.19
CA MET A 12 10.29 21.64 3.22
C MET A 12 8.86 21.17 3.51
N ILE A 13 8.06 20.83 2.49
CA ILE A 13 6.68 20.35 2.69
C ILE A 13 6.65 18.98 3.38
N VAL A 14 7.53 18.03 3.03
CA VAL A 14 7.53 16.70 3.68
C VAL A 14 7.87 16.83 5.18
N ARG A 15 8.81 17.69 5.55
CA ARG A 15 9.20 17.92 6.95
C ARG A 15 8.22 18.80 7.74
N GLU A 16 7.63 19.81 7.12
CA GLU A 16 6.73 20.76 7.78
C GLU A 16 5.31 20.19 7.93
N TYR A 17 4.87 19.29 7.05
CA TYR A 17 3.53 18.66 7.10
C TYR A 17 3.49 17.29 7.82
N TYR A 18 4.58 16.50 7.78
CA TYR A 18 4.69 15.21 8.48
C TYR A 18 5.71 15.22 9.63
N GLY A 19 6.06 16.42 10.12
CA GLY A 19 7.00 16.61 11.21
C GLY A 19 6.64 15.77 12.44
N ASP A 20 7.62 14.99 12.91
CA ASP A 20 7.62 14.11 14.09
C ASP A 20 6.90 12.74 14.02
N PHE A 21 6.68 12.15 12.85
CA PHE A 21 6.34 10.72 12.77
C PHE A 21 7.60 9.82 12.82
N PRO A 22 7.75 8.95 13.84
CA PRO A 22 8.93 8.10 14.00
C PRO A 22 8.96 7.03 12.90
N GLY A 23 9.86 7.18 11.94
CA GLY A 23 10.09 6.20 10.87
C GLY A 23 10.74 6.78 9.61
N LEU A 24 10.48 8.04 9.29
CA LEU A 24 10.98 8.72 8.08
C LEU A 24 12.50 8.97 8.03
N ASN A 25 13.20 8.91 9.17
CA ASN A 25 14.63 9.27 9.23
C ASN A 25 15.58 8.29 8.51
N ASP A 26 15.08 7.16 8.01
CA ASP A 26 15.87 6.14 7.28
C ASP A 26 15.29 5.80 5.88
N HIS A 27 14.28 6.56 5.42
CA HIS A 27 13.64 6.31 4.13
C HIS A 27 14.23 7.23 3.04
N ARG A 28 14.76 6.62 1.97
CA ARG A 28 15.18 7.31 0.75
C ARG A 28 14.04 8.18 0.22
N LEU A 29 14.28 9.47 0.08
CA LEU A 29 13.35 10.39 -0.59
C LEU A 29 13.38 10.16 -2.09
N ILE A 30 12.20 10.02 -2.70
CA ILE A 30 12.02 9.83 -4.14
C ILE A 30 11.18 10.99 -4.67
N SER A 31 11.74 11.75 -5.60
CA SER A 31 11.09 12.94 -6.16
C SER A 31 10.02 12.59 -7.20
N TYR A 32 9.10 13.53 -7.46
CA TYR A 32 8.13 13.40 -8.55
C TYR A 32 8.82 13.15 -9.90
N HIS A 33 9.92 13.87 -10.19
CA HIS A 33 10.65 13.70 -11.45
C HIS A 33 11.28 12.32 -11.59
N GLU A 34 11.77 11.73 -10.50
CA GLU A 34 12.25 10.35 -10.50
C GLU A 34 11.10 9.38 -10.76
N LEU A 35 9.93 9.56 -10.14
CA LEU A 35 8.76 8.72 -10.41
C LEU A 35 8.28 8.81 -11.87
N VAL A 36 8.30 10.01 -12.45
CA VAL A 36 7.98 10.22 -13.87
C VAL A 36 8.95 9.43 -14.75
N ARG A 37 10.27 9.52 -14.51
CA ARG A 37 11.25 8.72 -15.29
C ARG A 37 11.03 7.22 -15.07
N ALA A 38 10.88 6.81 -13.82
CA ALA A 38 10.78 5.41 -13.43
C ALA A 38 9.57 4.71 -14.05
N THR A 39 8.47 5.44 -14.26
CA THR A 39 7.20 4.92 -14.79
C THR A 39 6.97 5.23 -16.27
N ASP A 40 7.98 5.80 -16.96
CA ASP A 40 7.86 6.29 -18.34
C ASP A 40 6.69 7.30 -18.49
N ASN A 41 6.66 8.29 -17.61
CA ASN A 41 5.60 9.29 -17.51
C ASN A 41 4.22 8.67 -17.23
N PHE A 42 4.16 7.76 -16.25
CA PHE A 42 2.94 7.04 -15.86
C PHE A 42 2.26 6.36 -17.07
N ASN A 43 3.08 5.75 -17.95
CA ASN A 43 2.60 5.12 -19.17
C ASN A 43 1.58 4.02 -18.86
N LYS A 44 0.53 3.90 -19.68
CA LYS A 44 -0.46 2.82 -19.58
C LYS A 44 0.16 1.43 -19.73
N VAL A 45 1.28 1.30 -20.46
CA VAL A 45 2.02 0.04 -20.56
C VAL A 45 2.56 -0.43 -19.20
N ASN A 46 2.86 0.52 -18.31
CA ASN A 46 3.33 0.24 -16.95
C ASN A 46 2.19 0.13 -15.93
N LEU A 47 0.93 0.30 -16.32
CA LEU A 47 -0.20 0.18 -15.41
C LEU A 47 -0.41 -1.29 -15.01
N ILE A 48 -0.27 -1.58 -13.71
CA ILE A 48 -0.40 -2.94 -13.15
C ILE A 48 -1.65 -3.12 -12.30
N GLY A 49 -2.32 -2.03 -11.90
CA GLY A 49 -3.55 -2.10 -11.12
C GLY A 49 -4.30 -0.78 -11.11
N LYS A 50 -5.61 -0.86 -10.85
CA LYS A 50 -6.47 0.31 -10.63
C LYS A 50 -7.39 0.01 -9.46
N GLY A 51 -7.33 0.85 -8.44
CA GLY A 51 -8.16 0.74 -7.24
C GLY A 51 -9.19 1.87 -7.16
N SER A 52 -9.91 1.92 -6.04
CA SER A 52 -10.95 2.95 -5.80
C SER A 52 -10.38 4.36 -5.78
N PHE A 53 -9.17 4.54 -5.26
CA PHE A 53 -8.56 5.85 -5.01
C PHE A 53 -7.43 6.21 -5.98
N GLY A 54 -7.11 5.36 -6.96
CA GLY A 54 -5.97 5.62 -7.82
C GLY A 54 -5.53 4.47 -8.71
N SER A 55 -4.34 4.64 -9.27
CA SER A 55 -3.71 3.73 -10.24
C SER A 55 -2.34 3.30 -9.73
N VAL A 56 -1.95 2.06 -10.02
CA VAL A 56 -0.65 1.50 -9.62
C VAL A 56 0.17 1.22 -10.86
N TYR A 57 1.39 1.75 -10.91
CA TYR A 57 2.32 1.60 -12.01
C TYR A 57 3.55 0.81 -11.59
N ARG A 58 4.04 -0.07 -12.47
CA ARG A 58 5.39 -0.62 -12.33
C ARG A 58 6.40 0.46 -12.68
N GLY A 59 7.40 0.63 -11.83
CA GLY A 59 8.50 1.58 -12.06
C GLY A 59 9.87 0.93 -11.90
N CYS A 60 10.88 1.56 -12.49
CA CYS A 60 12.30 1.26 -12.28
C CYS A 60 12.99 2.54 -11.85
N LEU A 61 13.35 2.66 -10.56
CA LEU A 61 14.04 3.84 -10.03
C LEU A 61 15.44 4.00 -10.65
N ASP A 62 16.06 5.17 -10.44
CA ASP A 62 17.35 5.52 -11.07
C ASP A 62 18.51 4.59 -10.64
N ASP A 63 18.39 3.93 -9.48
CA ASP A 63 19.33 2.91 -8.98
C ASP A 63 19.00 1.48 -9.44
N GLY A 64 17.98 1.31 -10.30
CA GLY A 64 17.55 0.03 -10.84
C GLY A 64 16.54 -0.73 -9.98
N LEU A 65 16.11 -0.18 -8.84
CA LEU A 65 15.12 -0.84 -7.98
C LEU A 65 13.74 -0.85 -8.66
N ILE A 66 13.16 -2.04 -8.82
CA ILE A 66 11.81 -2.20 -9.34
C ILE A 66 10.78 -1.96 -8.22
N VAL A 67 9.81 -1.09 -8.50
CA VAL A 67 8.82 -0.63 -7.51
C VAL A 67 7.40 -0.64 -8.07
N ALA A 68 6.42 -0.62 -7.19
CA ALA A 68 5.03 -0.31 -7.49
C ALA A 68 4.72 1.11 -7.01
N VAL A 69 4.33 1.99 -7.93
CA VAL A 69 3.99 3.40 -7.66
C VAL A 69 2.48 3.55 -7.68
N LYS A 70 1.86 3.65 -6.50
CA LYS A 70 0.42 3.91 -6.36
C LYS A 70 0.19 5.42 -6.38
N VAL A 71 -0.30 5.92 -7.50
CA VAL A 71 -0.64 7.33 -7.71
C VAL A 71 -2.13 7.53 -7.39
N LEU A 72 -2.42 8.46 -6.50
CA LEU A 72 -3.77 8.72 -6.04
C LEU A 72 -4.48 9.70 -6.99
N ASN A 73 -5.76 9.45 -7.26
CA ASN A 73 -6.61 10.38 -7.97
C ASN A 73 -7.26 11.35 -6.96
N LEU A 74 -6.69 12.53 -6.81
CA LEU A 74 -7.13 13.52 -5.82
C LEU A 74 -8.51 14.13 -6.13
N GLU A 75 -9.05 13.90 -7.33
CA GLU A 75 -10.44 14.27 -7.67
C GLU A 75 -11.46 13.32 -7.01
N VAL A 76 -11.04 12.12 -6.59
CA VAL A 76 -11.91 11.15 -5.92
C VAL A 76 -12.03 11.52 -4.44
N GLU A 77 -13.28 11.67 -3.99
CA GLU A 77 -13.58 11.94 -2.59
C GLU A 77 -12.96 10.85 -1.68
N GLY A 78 -12.24 11.29 -0.65
CA GLY A 78 -11.57 10.40 0.28
C GLY A 78 -10.20 9.87 -0.19
N ALA A 79 -9.73 10.14 -1.41
CA ALA A 79 -8.42 9.67 -1.88
C ALA A 79 -7.25 10.20 -1.01
N SER A 80 -7.30 11.46 -0.58
CA SER A 80 -6.32 12.03 0.35
C SER A 80 -6.35 11.36 1.73
N ASN A 81 -7.55 11.04 2.24
CA ASN A 81 -7.70 10.32 3.51
C ASN A 81 -7.19 8.87 3.38
N SER A 82 -7.39 8.27 2.21
CA SER A 82 -6.91 6.93 1.90
C SER A 82 -5.39 6.87 1.86
N PHE A 83 -4.75 7.86 1.23
CA PHE A 83 -3.30 8.04 1.27
C PHE A 83 -2.79 8.12 2.70
N GLU A 84 -3.41 8.97 3.52
CA GLU A 84 -2.99 9.17 4.91
C GLU A 84 -3.15 7.89 5.75
N SER A 85 -4.29 7.21 5.61
CA SER A 85 -4.56 5.95 6.31
C SER A 85 -3.55 4.86 5.95
N GLU A 86 -3.25 4.73 4.66
CA GLU A 86 -2.30 3.73 4.16
C GLU A 86 -0.87 4.06 4.57
N TYR A 87 -0.46 5.33 4.47
CA TYR A 87 0.83 5.79 4.94
C TYR A 87 1.02 5.54 6.45
N GLN A 88 0.05 5.96 7.27
CA GLN A 88 0.11 5.79 8.72
C GLN A 88 0.18 4.31 9.12
N ALA A 89 -0.61 3.45 8.47
CA ALA A 89 -0.58 2.01 8.73
C ALA A 89 0.77 1.42 8.32
N LEU A 90 1.26 1.70 7.11
CA LEU A 90 2.48 1.10 6.57
C LEU A 90 3.76 1.60 7.25
N CYS A 91 3.76 2.79 7.84
CA CYS A 91 4.92 3.30 8.57
C CYS A 91 5.14 2.63 9.92
N VAL A 92 4.09 2.12 10.57
CA VAL A 92 4.20 1.51 11.91
C VAL A 92 4.25 -0.02 11.88
N VAL A 93 3.86 -0.63 10.75
CA VAL A 93 3.87 -2.10 10.60
C VAL A 93 5.12 -2.57 9.86
N ARG A 94 5.76 -3.62 10.37
CA ARG A 94 6.89 -4.27 9.70
C ARG A 94 6.84 -5.77 9.91
N HIS A 95 6.38 -6.48 8.89
CA HIS A 95 6.23 -7.93 8.93
C HIS A 95 6.48 -8.54 7.55
N ARG A 96 7.00 -9.77 7.51
CA ARG A 96 7.38 -10.46 6.26
C ARG A 96 6.20 -10.73 5.33
N ASN A 97 4.97 -10.80 5.87
CA ASN A 97 3.75 -11.04 5.11
C ASN A 97 2.91 -9.76 4.90
N LEU A 98 3.53 -8.58 5.05
CA LEU A 98 2.91 -7.28 4.76
C LEU A 98 3.67 -6.56 3.66
N ILE A 99 2.96 -5.83 2.80
CA ILE A 99 3.60 -5.00 1.78
C ILE A 99 4.49 -3.95 2.45
N LYS A 100 5.72 -3.80 1.94
CA LYS A 100 6.65 -2.79 2.42
C LYS A 100 6.47 -1.48 1.68
N ILE A 101 6.33 -0.40 2.44
CA ILE A 101 6.51 0.97 1.94
C ILE A 101 7.99 1.31 1.82
N ILE A 102 8.40 1.84 0.67
CA ILE A 102 9.77 2.28 0.38
C ILE A 102 9.89 3.78 0.64
N SER A 103 8.98 4.56 0.07
CA SER A 103 8.92 6.02 0.20
C SER A 103 7.50 6.52 -0.10
N ILE A 104 7.29 7.80 0.14
CA ILE A 104 6.17 8.58 -0.39
C ILE A 104 6.68 9.70 -1.29
N CYS A 105 5.79 10.22 -2.13
CA CYS A 105 5.96 11.49 -2.84
C CYS A 105 4.65 12.26 -2.70
N SER A 106 4.69 13.42 -2.02
CA SER A 106 3.49 14.19 -1.68
C SER A 106 3.73 15.67 -1.92
N SER A 107 2.86 16.28 -2.71
CA SER A 107 2.68 17.72 -2.90
C SER A 107 1.17 18.03 -2.83
N PRO A 108 0.75 19.32 -2.88
CA PRO A 108 -0.67 19.67 -2.84
C PRO A 108 -1.51 19.00 -3.93
N ASP A 109 -0.96 18.87 -5.14
CA ASP A 109 -1.67 18.37 -6.33
C ASP A 109 -1.26 16.94 -6.73
N PHE A 110 -0.34 16.31 -6.00
CA PHE A 110 0.14 14.97 -6.31
C PHE A 110 0.43 14.17 -5.05
N LYS A 111 -0.11 12.95 -4.97
CA LYS A 111 0.22 12.00 -3.92
C LYS A 111 0.51 10.64 -4.52
N ALA A 112 1.62 10.05 -4.11
CA ALA A 112 1.99 8.69 -4.48
C ALA A 112 2.68 7.95 -3.34
N LEU A 113 2.38 6.66 -3.25
CA LEU A 113 3.10 5.70 -2.41
C LEU A 113 4.04 4.88 -3.29
N VAL A 114 5.29 4.74 -2.85
CA VAL A 114 6.28 3.87 -3.49
C VAL A 114 6.39 2.60 -2.65
N LEU A 115 5.96 1.49 -3.22
CA LEU A 115 5.84 0.20 -2.57
C LEU A 115 6.81 -0.80 -3.21
N GLN A 116 7.19 -1.84 -2.46
CA GLN A 116 7.90 -2.97 -3.06
C GLN A 116 7.06 -3.62 -4.17
N PHE A 117 7.70 -4.00 -5.27
CA PHE A 117 7.01 -4.64 -6.39
C PHE A 117 6.80 -6.14 -6.14
N MET A 118 5.63 -6.64 -6.52
CA MET A 118 5.22 -8.04 -6.37
C MET A 118 5.10 -8.72 -7.74
N PRO A 119 6.11 -9.49 -8.18
CA PRO A 119 6.21 -9.95 -9.56
C PRO A 119 5.15 -10.99 -9.96
N LYS A 120 4.58 -11.74 -9.01
CA LYS A 120 3.55 -12.74 -9.32
C LYS A 120 2.13 -12.17 -9.27
N GLY A 121 1.98 -10.87 -8.99
CA GLY A 121 0.70 -10.18 -8.98
C GLY A 121 -0.13 -10.48 -7.72
N ASN A 122 -1.46 -10.39 -7.85
CA ASN A 122 -2.39 -10.65 -6.75
C ASN A 122 -3.00 -12.05 -6.84
N LEU A 123 -3.52 -12.53 -5.70
CA LEU A 123 -4.12 -13.85 -5.56
C LEU A 123 -5.38 -14.02 -6.42
N ASP A 124 -6.16 -12.95 -6.60
CA ASP A 124 -7.37 -12.95 -7.44
C ASP A 124 -7.08 -13.42 -8.87
N GLN A 125 -6.01 -12.90 -9.47
CA GLN A 125 -5.56 -13.28 -10.81
C GLN A 125 -5.13 -14.75 -10.91
N LEU A 126 -4.70 -15.38 -9.81
CA LEU A 126 -4.34 -16.80 -9.80
C LEU A 126 -5.55 -17.70 -9.54
N LEU A 127 -6.46 -17.29 -8.66
CA LEU A 127 -7.67 -18.06 -8.35
C LEU A 127 -8.61 -18.19 -9.55
N TYR A 128 -8.70 -17.13 -10.36
CA TYR A 128 -9.58 -17.07 -11.52
C TYR A 128 -8.83 -17.20 -12.86
N SER A 129 -7.59 -17.72 -12.84
CA SER A 129 -6.85 -18.00 -14.07
C SER A 129 -7.28 -19.32 -14.70
N ASP A 130 -7.56 -19.30 -16.00
CA ASP A 130 -7.77 -20.52 -16.80
C ASP A 130 -6.48 -21.32 -17.03
N THR A 131 -5.32 -20.72 -16.76
CA THR A 131 -4.00 -21.28 -17.14
C THR A 131 -3.06 -21.52 -15.96
N ARG A 132 -3.36 -20.92 -14.80
CA ARG A 132 -2.54 -21.04 -13.60
C ARG A 132 -3.40 -21.60 -12.49
N HIS A 133 -2.97 -22.70 -11.91
CA HIS A 133 -3.68 -23.32 -10.80
C HIS A 133 -2.75 -23.42 -9.60
N LEU A 134 -3.28 -23.07 -8.44
CA LEU A 134 -2.59 -23.26 -7.17
C LEU A 134 -2.74 -24.71 -6.72
N SER A 135 -1.62 -25.33 -6.36
CA SER A 135 -1.65 -26.59 -5.63
C SER A 135 -2.23 -26.40 -4.23
N LEU A 136 -2.76 -27.46 -3.63
CA LEU A 136 -3.26 -27.43 -2.25
C LEU A 136 -2.19 -26.92 -1.27
N LEU A 137 -0.93 -27.32 -1.47
CA LEU A 137 0.17 -26.87 -0.63
C LEU A 137 0.38 -25.35 -0.74
N GLN A 138 0.33 -24.78 -1.95
CA GLN A 138 0.44 -23.33 -2.15
C GLN A 138 -0.73 -22.59 -1.49
N ILE A 139 -1.95 -23.10 -1.61
CA ILE A 139 -3.13 -22.51 -0.96
C ILE A 139 -2.94 -22.49 0.56
N LEU A 140 -2.49 -23.60 1.15
CA LEU A 140 -2.24 -23.69 2.59
C LEU A 140 -1.15 -22.71 3.03
N ASN A 141 -0.05 -22.60 2.28
CA ASN A 141 1.02 -21.64 2.60
C ASN A 141 0.52 -20.19 2.56
N ILE A 142 -0.25 -19.83 1.52
CA ILE A 142 -0.85 -18.49 1.39
C ILE A 142 -1.80 -18.20 2.55
N MET A 143 -2.62 -19.18 2.96
CA MET A 143 -3.50 -19.03 4.12
C MET A 143 -2.72 -18.79 5.42
N VAL A 144 -1.61 -19.52 5.62
CA VAL A 144 -0.73 -19.33 6.78
C VAL A 144 -0.12 -17.93 6.77
N ASP A 145 0.44 -17.51 5.64
CA ASP A 145 1.06 -16.19 5.47
C ASP A 145 0.06 -15.04 5.76
N VAL A 146 -1.14 -15.12 5.21
CA VAL A 146 -2.21 -14.14 5.48
C VAL A 146 -2.62 -14.16 6.95
N SER A 147 -2.71 -15.34 7.57
CA SER A 147 -3.06 -15.46 8.99
C SER A 147 -2.01 -14.81 9.89
N LEU A 148 -0.72 -15.02 9.60
CA LEU A 148 0.39 -14.39 10.33
C LEU A 148 0.40 -12.88 10.17
N ALA A 149 0.12 -12.36 8.97
CA ALA A 149 -0.04 -10.93 8.74
C ALA A 149 -1.14 -10.32 9.61
N LEU A 150 -2.32 -10.95 9.67
CA LEU A 150 -3.45 -10.47 10.47
C LEU A 150 -3.20 -10.59 11.97
N GLU A 151 -2.60 -11.69 12.41
CA GLU A 151 -2.20 -11.88 13.81
C GLU A 151 -1.24 -10.76 14.25
N TYR A 152 -0.27 -10.43 13.41
CA TYR A 152 0.66 -9.34 13.65
C TYR A 152 -0.07 -7.99 13.76
N LEU A 153 -0.92 -7.65 12.78
CA LEU A 153 -1.66 -6.38 12.75
C LEU A 153 -2.56 -6.20 13.98
N HIS A 154 -3.16 -7.29 14.48
CA HIS A 154 -4.12 -7.22 15.56
C HIS A 154 -3.50 -7.23 16.96
N HIS A 155 -2.38 -7.93 17.17
CA HIS A 155 -1.87 -8.24 18.52
C HIS A 155 -0.44 -7.77 18.81
N HIS A 156 0.39 -7.48 17.80
CA HIS A 156 1.83 -7.30 17.99
C HIS A 156 2.32 -5.85 17.93
N HIS A 157 1.39 -4.89 17.98
CA HIS A 157 1.67 -3.46 17.88
C HIS A 157 0.94 -2.70 18.99
N PRO A 158 1.49 -1.58 19.53
CA PRO A 158 0.81 -0.76 20.55
C PRO A 158 -0.55 -0.20 20.08
N HIS A 159 -0.77 -0.17 18.77
CA HIS A 159 -2.05 0.13 18.14
C HIS A 159 -2.53 -1.08 17.37
N THR A 160 -3.78 -1.50 17.61
CA THR A 160 -4.42 -2.51 16.76
C THR A 160 -4.68 -1.89 15.39
N VAL A 161 -4.17 -2.53 14.34
CA VAL A 161 -4.40 -2.09 12.95
C VAL A 161 -5.47 -2.97 12.33
N LEU A 162 -6.63 -2.40 12.04
CA LEU A 162 -7.68 -3.09 11.29
C LEU A 162 -7.51 -2.81 9.80
N HIS A 163 -7.29 -3.86 9.00
CA HIS A 163 -7.10 -3.71 7.55
C HIS A 163 -8.37 -3.23 6.82
N CYS A 164 -9.55 -3.73 7.25
CA CYS A 164 -10.89 -3.43 6.69
C CYS A 164 -11.15 -3.84 5.22
N ASP A 165 -10.13 -4.08 4.38
CA ASP A 165 -10.32 -4.50 2.99
C ASP A 165 -9.57 -5.78 2.60
N LEU A 166 -9.59 -6.83 3.44
CA LEU A 166 -8.92 -8.07 3.10
C LEU A 166 -9.74 -8.86 2.06
N LYS A 167 -9.14 -9.08 0.88
CA LYS A 167 -9.70 -9.83 -0.24
C LYS A 167 -8.57 -10.36 -1.15
N PRO A 168 -8.82 -11.32 -2.05
CA PRO A 168 -7.78 -11.89 -2.92
C PRO A 168 -7.00 -10.85 -3.75
N SER A 169 -7.62 -9.76 -4.20
CA SER A 169 -6.91 -8.71 -4.96
C SER A 169 -5.88 -7.94 -4.12
N ASN A 170 -6.01 -7.99 -2.80
CA ASN A 170 -5.16 -7.31 -1.82
C ASN A 170 -4.18 -8.29 -1.13
N VAL A 171 -4.08 -9.52 -1.64
CA VAL A 171 -3.04 -10.48 -1.28
C VAL A 171 -2.09 -10.58 -2.47
N LEU A 172 -0.90 -10.02 -2.34
CA LEU A 172 0.13 -10.00 -3.37
C LEU A 172 1.14 -11.13 -3.15
N LEU A 173 1.78 -11.57 -4.22
CA LEU A 173 2.72 -12.69 -4.21
C LEU A 173 4.10 -12.24 -4.71
N ASP A 174 5.13 -12.57 -3.92
CA ASP A 174 6.54 -12.36 -4.29
C ASP A 174 7.05 -13.45 -5.26
N GLU A 175 8.35 -13.43 -5.57
CA GLU A 175 8.94 -14.39 -6.51
C GLU A 175 8.85 -15.84 -6.00
N GLU A 176 8.93 -16.02 -4.68
CA GLU A 176 8.88 -17.29 -3.97
C GLU A 176 7.47 -17.79 -3.64
N MET A 177 6.41 -17.08 -4.10
CA MET A 177 5.00 -17.34 -3.78
C MET A 177 4.62 -17.10 -2.32
N THR A 178 5.39 -16.30 -1.59
CA THR A 178 5.04 -15.83 -0.24
C THR A 178 3.96 -14.75 -0.34
N ALA A 179 2.91 -14.89 0.49
CA ALA A 179 1.81 -13.93 0.46
C ALA A 179 2.09 -12.68 1.31
N HIS A 180 1.70 -11.54 0.75
CA HIS A 180 1.84 -10.22 1.34
C HIS A 180 0.50 -9.48 1.30
N VAL A 181 -0.04 -9.13 2.46
CA VAL A 181 -1.25 -8.29 2.54
C VAL A 181 -0.91 -6.85 2.18
N SER A 182 -1.73 -6.24 1.32
CA SER A 182 -1.55 -4.90 0.78
C SER A 182 -2.85 -4.09 0.77
N ASP A 183 -2.76 -2.81 0.41
CA ASP A 183 -3.87 -1.85 0.30
C ASP A 183 -4.53 -1.52 1.64
N PHE A 184 -3.82 -0.71 2.44
CA PHE A 184 -4.28 -0.19 3.72
C PHE A 184 -5.09 1.11 3.56
N GLY A 185 -5.60 1.38 2.36
CA GLY A 185 -6.28 2.63 2.01
C GLY A 185 -7.53 2.95 2.83
N ILE A 186 -8.07 2.00 3.58
CA ILE A 186 -9.19 2.20 4.52
C ILE A 186 -8.90 1.60 5.90
N ALA A 187 -7.62 1.37 6.20
CA ALA A 187 -7.20 0.81 7.47
C ALA A 187 -7.51 1.75 8.64
N LYS A 188 -7.70 1.18 9.83
CA LYS A 188 -7.95 1.95 11.06
C LYS A 188 -6.92 1.59 12.11
N LEU A 189 -6.26 2.61 12.68
CA LEU A 189 -5.38 2.47 13.83
C LEU A 189 -6.19 2.75 15.10
N LEU A 190 -6.31 1.75 15.97
CA LEU A 190 -7.03 1.86 17.24
C LEU A 190 -6.05 1.99 18.41
N LEU A 191 -6.27 3.02 19.23
CA LEU A 191 -5.55 3.22 20.50
C LEU A 191 -6.24 2.40 21.61
N GLY A 192 -5.56 1.36 22.10
CA GLY A 192 -6.07 0.50 23.17
C GLY A 192 -7.20 -0.44 22.76
N SER A 193 -7.84 -1.09 23.74
CA SER A 193 -8.90 -2.10 23.55
C SER A 193 -10.27 -1.49 23.22
N MET A 194 -10.34 -0.48 22.37
CA MET A 194 -11.62 0.12 21.98
C MET A 194 -12.22 -0.61 20.78
N SER A 195 -13.19 -1.49 21.04
CA SER A 195 -14.05 -2.11 20.03
C SER A 195 -15.05 -1.08 19.50
N VAL A 196 -14.66 -0.25 18.54
CA VAL A 196 -15.59 0.65 17.85
C VAL A 196 -15.84 0.12 16.44
N VAL A 197 -16.63 -0.95 16.35
CA VAL A 197 -17.23 -1.35 15.07
C VAL A 197 -18.39 -0.39 14.83
N SER A 198 -18.13 0.70 14.10
CA SER A 198 -19.18 1.62 13.68
C SER A 198 -20.00 0.97 12.56
N ALA A 199 -21.32 1.15 12.58
CA ALA A 199 -22.33 0.54 11.68
C ALA A 199 -22.29 1.02 10.21
N SER A 200 -21.10 1.37 9.71
CA SER A 200 -20.86 1.81 8.34
C SER A 200 -19.37 1.63 8.02
N THR A 201 -18.86 0.41 8.18
CA THR A 201 -17.43 0.16 7.95
C THR A 201 -17.17 0.05 6.44
N PRO A 202 -16.33 0.93 5.86
CA PRO A 202 -15.95 0.80 4.46
C PRO A 202 -15.26 -0.55 4.23
N GLY A 203 -15.47 -1.14 3.06
CA GLY A 203 -14.90 -2.43 2.68
C GLY A 203 -15.52 -2.98 1.39
N THR A 204 -15.01 -4.10 0.92
CA THR A 204 -15.53 -4.75 -0.29
C THR A 204 -16.75 -5.62 0.02
N ILE A 205 -17.86 -5.39 -0.68
CA ILE A 205 -19.09 -6.20 -0.57
C ILE A 205 -18.75 -7.69 -0.78
N GLY A 206 -19.25 -8.55 0.11
CA GLY A 206 -18.93 -9.99 0.12
C GLY A 206 -17.77 -10.38 1.04
N TYR A 207 -16.94 -9.41 1.47
CA TYR A 207 -15.84 -9.61 2.41
C TYR A 207 -16.04 -8.88 3.75
N ILE A 208 -17.02 -7.96 3.82
CA ILE A 208 -17.40 -7.29 5.08
C ILE A 208 -18.05 -8.30 6.03
N ALA A 209 -17.60 -8.31 7.28
CA ALA A 209 -18.19 -9.14 8.33
C ALA A 209 -19.66 -8.73 8.58
N PRO A 210 -20.60 -9.67 8.77
CA PRO A 210 -22.02 -9.34 8.98
C PRO A 210 -22.29 -8.37 10.14
N VAL A 211 -21.43 -8.35 11.15
CA VAL A 211 -21.52 -7.45 12.31
C VAL A 211 -21.11 -6.00 12.01
N ALA A 212 -20.57 -5.73 10.83
CA ALA A 212 -20.09 -4.43 10.38
C ALA A 212 -20.96 -3.80 9.28
N CYS A 213 -22.01 -4.51 8.84
CA CYS A 213 -23.02 -4.07 7.88
C CYS A 213 -24.21 -3.37 8.55
#